data_AF-S5MDT4-F1
#
_entry.id   AF-S5MDT4-F1
#
_cell.length_a   1.000
_cell.length_b   1.000
_cell.length_c   1.000
_cell.angle_alpha   90.00
_cell.angle_beta   90.00
_cell.angle_gamma   90.00
#
_symmetry.space_group_name_H-M   'P 1'
#
loop_
_entity.id
_entity.type
_entity.pdbx_description
1 polymer ?
#
loop_
_entity_poly.entity_id
_entity_poly.type
_entity_poly.pdbx_seq_one_letter_code
_entity_poly.pdbx_strand_id
1 'polypeptide(L)'
;MQEKVWNSLFESSKDLITNFSSNQDKLLSSVKEFSDNLVNFSEIYFSDREEFFRFLKNKYRGFYLHATSIVSSADSVSLIMQLNEGVNDYLILINLFRQLLVTLDSLTSDYWLKIGEKVKDVKLIKLIIGISNEARFENDGEVPGYVLKTLEKNRIRENDFFKNYMNKELWNEIKLLEEKILNKPDGDFEYFKELLSKSEHLADDMVINLWAILAINISYLEFLNDIVGEI
;
A
#
# COMPACT_ATOMS: atom_id res chain seq x y z
N MET A 1 13.58 1.52 -18.78
CA MET A 1 12.21 1.07 -19.15
C MET A 1 11.37 0.88 -17.89
N GLN A 2 11.92 0.16 -16.92
CA GLN A 2 11.38 -0.12 -15.59
C GLN A 2 10.91 1.15 -14.87
N GLU A 3 11.77 2.17 -14.77
CA GLU A 3 11.43 3.46 -14.17
C GLU A 3 10.20 4.11 -14.83
N LYS A 4 10.14 4.12 -16.16
CA LYS A 4 9.01 4.71 -16.89
C LYS A 4 7.70 3.99 -16.56
N VAL A 5 7.72 2.66 -16.59
CA VAL A 5 6.52 1.83 -16.36
C VAL A 5 6.08 1.90 -14.90
N TRP A 6 7.03 1.91 -13.97
CA TRP A 6 6.75 2.11 -12.56
C TRP A 6 6.18 3.50 -12.29
N ASN A 7 6.75 4.56 -12.88
CA ASN A 7 6.23 5.91 -12.72
C ASN A 7 4.83 6.03 -13.32
N SER A 8 4.54 5.41 -14.48
CA SER A 8 3.17 5.36 -15.02
C SER A 8 2.19 4.68 -14.05
N LEU A 9 2.58 3.55 -13.47
CA LEU A 9 1.77 2.86 -12.46
C LEU A 9 1.52 3.74 -11.23
N PHE A 10 2.56 4.43 -10.73
CA PHE A 10 2.46 5.38 -9.62
C PHE A 10 1.55 6.59 -9.93
N GLU A 11 1.67 7.20 -11.10
CA GLU A 11 0.78 8.31 -11.46
C GLU A 11 -0.68 7.84 -11.47
N SER A 12 -0.96 6.71 -12.11
CA SER A 12 -2.32 6.16 -12.12
C SER A 12 -2.82 5.70 -10.74
N SER A 13 -1.92 5.31 -9.82
CA SER A 13 -2.31 4.99 -8.45
C SER A 13 -2.75 6.23 -7.67
N LYS A 14 -2.05 7.36 -7.85
CA LYS A 14 -2.46 8.65 -7.26
C LYS A 14 -3.79 9.12 -7.81
N ASP A 15 -3.99 9.00 -9.12
CA ASP A 15 -5.24 9.40 -9.78
C ASP A 15 -6.42 8.56 -9.28
N LEU A 16 -6.23 7.25 -9.08
CA LEU A 16 -7.25 6.38 -8.48
C LEU A 16 -7.63 6.80 -7.05
N ILE A 17 -6.65 7.09 -6.19
CA ILE A 17 -6.90 7.51 -4.81
C ILE A 17 -7.63 8.85 -4.78
N THR A 18 -7.21 9.80 -5.60
CA THR A 18 -7.75 11.17 -5.57
C THR A 18 -9.15 11.28 -6.19
N ASN A 19 -9.42 10.54 -7.27
CA ASN A 19 -10.69 10.61 -8.00
C ASN A 19 -11.79 9.69 -7.46
N PHE A 20 -11.52 8.90 -6.42
CA PHE A 20 -12.54 8.08 -5.79
C PHE A 20 -13.77 8.93 -5.39
N SER A 21 -14.97 8.37 -5.63
CA SER A 21 -16.31 8.95 -5.38
C SER A 21 -16.67 10.29 -6.02
N SER A 22 -15.73 10.99 -6.65
CA SER A 22 -15.93 12.36 -7.14
C SER A 22 -16.83 12.43 -8.38
N ASN A 23 -16.72 11.46 -9.28
CA ASN A 23 -17.51 11.34 -10.50
C ASN A 23 -17.36 9.90 -11.03
N GLN A 24 -18.46 9.22 -11.33
CA GLN A 24 -18.44 7.82 -11.77
C GLN A 24 -17.61 7.60 -13.04
N ASP A 25 -17.71 8.47 -14.05
CA ASP A 25 -16.93 8.38 -15.29
C ASP A 25 -15.42 8.60 -15.02
N LYS A 26 -15.09 9.52 -14.10
CA LYS A 26 -13.69 9.76 -13.69
C LYS A 26 -13.12 8.59 -12.90
N LEU A 27 -13.92 7.98 -12.02
CA LEU A 27 -13.52 6.79 -11.29
C LEU A 27 -13.29 5.63 -12.25
N LEU A 28 -14.22 5.38 -13.17
CA LEU A 28 -14.10 4.31 -14.16
C LEU A 28 -12.86 4.50 -15.06
N SER A 29 -12.59 5.73 -15.50
CA SER A 29 -11.37 6.02 -16.27
C SER A 29 -10.09 5.84 -15.45
N SER A 30 -10.07 6.29 -14.18
CA SER A 30 -8.91 6.12 -13.29
C SER A 30 -8.64 4.64 -12.98
N VAL A 31 -9.69 3.85 -12.72
CA VAL A 31 -9.59 2.39 -12.51
C VAL A 31 -9.05 1.70 -13.75
N LYS A 32 -9.58 2.06 -14.93
CA LYS A 32 -9.12 1.48 -16.20
C LYS A 32 -7.65 1.81 -16.46
N GLU A 33 -7.24 3.06 -16.30
CA GLU A 33 -5.86 3.47 -16.50
C GLU A 33 -4.90 2.77 -15.53
N PHE A 34 -5.29 2.66 -14.25
CA PHE A 34 -4.52 1.90 -13.28
C PHE A 34 -4.39 0.42 -13.66
N SER A 35 -5.49 -0.21 -14.10
CA SER A 35 -5.48 -1.61 -14.54
C SER A 35 -4.59 -1.83 -15.77
N ASP A 36 -4.68 -0.96 -16.79
CA ASP A 36 -3.84 -1.05 -18.00
C ASP A 36 -2.35 -0.89 -17.66
N ASN A 37 -2.02 0.06 -16.77
CA ASN A 37 -0.64 0.27 -16.31
C ASN A 37 -0.13 -0.90 -15.46
N LEU A 38 -1.00 -1.53 -14.67
CA LEU A 38 -0.66 -2.70 -13.86
C LEU A 38 -0.30 -3.91 -14.73
N VAL A 39 -1.07 -4.14 -15.80
CA VAL A 39 -0.79 -5.21 -16.77
C VAL A 39 0.55 -4.97 -17.46
N ASN A 40 0.77 -3.75 -18.00
CA ASN A 40 2.03 -3.39 -18.64
C ASN A 40 3.22 -3.50 -17.66
N PHE A 41 3.02 -3.12 -16.39
CA PHE A 41 4.01 -3.33 -15.33
C PHE A 41 4.37 -4.80 -15.15
N SER A 42 3.37 -5.68 -15.03
CA SER A 42 3.58 -7.12 -14.83
C SER A 42 4.31 -7.76 -16.01
N GLU A 43 3.98 -7.39 -17.25
CA GLU A 43 4.67 -7.87 -18.45
C GLU A 43 6.16 -7.49 -18.44
N ILE A 44 6.47 -6.23 -18.13
CA ILE A 44 7.84 -5.73 -18.08
C ILE A 44 8.61 -6.34 -16.92
N TYR A 45 8.00 -6.44 -15.73
CA TYR A 45 8.59 -7.12 -14.58
C TYR A 45 8.91 -8.58 -14.91
N PHE A 46 8.00 -9.30 -15.55
CA PHE A 46 8.21 -10.68 -15.95
C PHE A 46 9.34 -10.83 -16.97
N SER A 47 9.46 -9.88 -17.91
CA SER A 47 10.50 -9.91 -18.95
C SER A 47 11.93 -9.75 -18.43
N ASP A 48 12.13 -8.97 -17.35
CA ASP A 48 13.46 -8.69 -16.79
C ASP A 48 13.37 -8.33 -15.30
N ARG A 49 13.21 -9.36 -14.47
CA ARG A 49 13.11 -9.22 -13.00
C ARG A 49 14.39 -8.68 -12.38
N GLU A 50 15.56 -9.04 -12.91
CA GLU A 50 16.85 -8.64 -12.34
C GLU A 50 17.05 -7.13 -12.45
N GLU A 51 16.80 -6.57 -13.64
CA GLU A 51 16.90 -5.12 -13.84
C GLU A 51 15.84 -4.37 -13.03
N PHE A 52 14.65 -4.96 -12.83
CA PHE A 52 13.63 -4.37 -11.97
C PHE A 52 14.07 -4.31 -10.51
N PHE A 53 14.63 -5.38 -9.94
CA PHE A 53 15.15 -5.36 -8.57
C PHE A 53 16.34 -4.40 -8.42
N ARG A 54 17.19 -4.29 -9.44
CA ARG A 54 18.28 -3.30 -9.46
C ARG A 54 17.74 -1.88 -9.41
N PHE A 55 16.73 -1.58 -10.22
CA PHE A 55 16.01 -0.30 -10.20
C PHE A 55 15.42 -0.03 -8.81
N LEU A 56 14.67 -0.97 -8.23
CA LEU A 56 14.06 -0.80 -6.91
C LEU A 56 15.09 -0.58 -5.80
N LYS A 57 16.21 -1.31 -5.84
CA LYS A 57 17.30 -1.16 -4.86
C LYS A 57 17.92 0.23 -4.91
N ASN A 58 18.06 0.78 -6.11
CA ASN A 58 18.61 2.11 -6.31
C ASN A 58 17.61 3.20 -5.89
N LYS A 59 16.33 3.09 -6.29
CA LYS A 59 15.30 4.10 -6.01
C LYS A 59 14.81 4.08 -4.56
N TYR A 60 14.65 2.89 -3.97
CA TYR A 60 14.06 2.68 -2.65
C TYR A 60 15.05 2.10 -1.66
N ARG A 61 16.30 2.56 -1.62
CA ARG A 61 17.34 1.98 -0.75
C ARG A 61 16.88 1.81 0.70
N GLY A 62 16.14 2.79 1.23
CA GLY A 62 15.56 2.74 2.57
C GLY A 62 14.40 1.75 2.69
N PHE A 63 13.55 1.63 1.67
CA PHE A 63 12.32 0.84 1.72
C PHE A 63 12.36 -0.38 0.78
N TYR A 64 13.55 -0.90 0.48
CA TYR A 64 13.75 -1.88 -0.58
C TYR A 64 12.94 -3.17 -0.40
N LEU A 65 12.83 -3.65 0.85
CA LEU A 65 12.05 -4.84 1.17
C LEU A 65 10.55 -4.60 0.93
N HIS A 66 10.03 -3.44 1.33
CA HIS A 66 8.64 -3.05 1.07
C HIS A 66 8.38 -2.86 -0.41
N ALA A 67 9.29 -2.18 -1.11
CA ALA A 67 9.19 -1.99 -2.57
C ALA A 67 9.16 -3.35 -3.30
N THR A 68 9.98 -4.30 -2.88
CA THR A 68 9.99 -5.68 -3.42
C THR A 68 8.69 -6.42 -3.13
N SER A 69 8.15 -6.30 -1.91
CA SER A 69 6.85 -6.86 -1.52
C SER A 69 5.72 -6.28 -2.38
N ILE A 70 5.66 -4.96 -2.51
CA ILE A 70 4.63 -4.25 -3.30
C ILE A 70 4.71 -4.64 -4.78
N VAL A 71 5.90 -4.71 -5.36
CA VAL A 71 6.09 -5.17 -6.75
C VAL A 71 5.61 -6.60 -6.95
N SER A 72 5.92 -7.49 -6.01
CA SER A 72 5.48 -8.89 -6.09
C SER A 72 3.96 -9.02 -5.95
N SER A 73 3.36 -8.21 -5.07
CA SER A 73 1.90 -8.12 -4.94
C SER A 73 1.28 -7.55 -6.21
N ALA A 74 1.83 -6.49 -6.80
CA ALA A 74 1.34 -5.91 -8.04
C ALA A 74 1.33 -6.92 -9.21
N ASP A 75 2.41 -7.70 -9.35
CA ASP A 75 2.47 -8.80 -10.33
C ASP A 75 1.39 -9.86 -10.07
N SER A 76 1.23 -10.29 -8.81
CA SER A 76 0.22 -11.28 -8.44
C SER A 76 -1.20 -10.79 -8.70
N VAL A 77 -1.48 -9.52 -8.36
CA VAL A 77 -2.76 -8.86 -8.58
C VAL A 77 -3.07 -8.81 -10.08
N SER A 78 -2.10 -8.39 -10.90
CA SER A 78 -2.22 -8.40 -12.37
C SER A 78 -2.60 -9.77 -12.92
N LEU A 79 -1.88 -10.83 -12.51
CA LEU A 79 -2.11 -12.18 -13.00
C LEU A 79 -3.50 -12.71 -12.61
N ILE A 80 -3.94 -12.50 -11.37
CA ILE A 80 -5.25 -12.97 -10.91
C ILE A 80 -6.38 -12.28 -11.71
N MET A 81 -6.22 -11.00 -12.01
CA MET A 81 -7.21 -10.23 -12.79
C MET A 81 -7.28 -10.68 -14.26
N GLN A 82 -6.19 -11.21 -14.80
CA GLN A 82 -6.18 -11.77 -16.15
C GLN A 82 -6.78 -13.18 -16.21
N LEU A 83 -6.74 -13.94 -15.10
CA LEU A 83 -7.09 -15.37 -15.09
C LEU A 83 -8.57 -15.68 -14.82
N ASN A 84 -9.33 -14.74 -14.23
CA ASN A 84 -10.79 -14.72 -14.15
C ASN A 84 -11.54 -16.05 -13.84
N GLU A 85 -10.95 -17.01 -13.10
CA GLU A 85 -11.58 -18.32 -12.85
C GLU A 85 -11.21 -18.99 -11.50
N GLY A 86 -12.14 -18.96 -10.54
CA GLY A 86 -12.28 -20.03 -9.53
C GLY A 86 -12.30 -19.62 -8.04
N VAL A 87 -12.80 -20.53 -7.19
CA VAL A 87 -12.94 -20.31 -5.73
C VAL A 87 -11.58 -20.19 -5.01
N ASN A 88 -10.52 -20.81 -5.54
CA ASN A 88 -9.17 -20.76 -4.96
C ASN A 88 -8.51 -19.39 -5.11
N ASP A 89 -8.86 -18.62 -6.15
CA ASP A 89 -8.29 -17.30 -6.40
C ASP A 89 -8.67 -16.30 -5.31
N TYR A 90 -9.86 -16.45 -4.71
CA TYR A 90 -10.31 -15.56 -3.66
C TYR A 90 -9.53 -15.69 -2.34
N LEU A 91 -9.09 -16.90 -1.96
CA LEU A 91 -8.19 -17.03 -0.81
C LEU A 91 -6.88 -16.28 -1.04
N ILE A 92 -6.37 -16.32 -2.27
CA ILE A 92 -5.17 -15.58 -2.67
C ILE A 92 -5.46 -14.08 -2.61
N LEU A 93 -6.60 -13.62 -3.14
CA LEU A 93 -7.02 -12.21 -3.07
C LEU A 93 -7.11 -11.70 -1.62
N ILE A 94 -7.69 -12.48 -0.70
CA ILE A 94 -7.76 -12.12 0.73
C ILE A 94 -6.37 -12.04 1.35
N ASN A 95 -5.52 -13.03 1.09
CA ASN A 95 -4.17 -13.03 1.64
C ASN A 95 -3.34 -11.86 1.12
N LEU A 96 -3.46 -11.54 -0.18
CA LEU A 96 -2.85 -10.35 -0.77
C LEU A 96 -3.40 -9.06 -0.16
N PHE A 97 -4.72 -8.96 0.02
CA PHE A 97 -5.36 -7.81 0.66
C PHE A 97 -4.84 -7.60 2.10
N ARG A 98 -4.80 -8.67 2.91
CA ARG A 98 -4.22 -8.67 4.27
C ARG A 98 -2.76 -8.26 4.27
N GLN A 99 -1.97 -8.83 3.38
CA GLN A 99 -0.54 -8.50 3.26
C GLN A 99 -0.35 -7.02 2.92
N LEU A 100 -1.16 -6.47 2.02
CA LEU A 100 -1.10 -5.05 1.64
C LEU A 100 -1.55 -4.12 2.77
N LEU A 101 -2.52 -4.50 3.60
CA LEU A 101 -2.86 -3.76 4.83
C LEU A 101 -1.69 -3.76 5.82
N VAL A 102 -1.10 -4.92 6.09
CA VAL A 102 0.07 -5.04 6.98
C VAL A 102 1.28 -4.28 6.44
N THR A 103 1.43 -4.23 5.11
CA THR A 103 2.52 -3.48 4.46
C THR A 103 2.42 -1.98 4.74
N LEU A 104 1.20 -1.40 4.80
CA LEU A 104 1.02 0.01 5.16
C LEU A 104 1.46 0.31 6.60
N ASP A 105 1.09 -0.55 7.54
CA ASP A 105 1.54 -0.42 8.94
C ASP A 105 3.06 -0.58 9.04
N SER A 106 3.63 -1.56 8.34
CA SER A 106 5.07 -1.80 8.35
C SER A 106 5.86 -0.67 7.70
N LEU A 107 5.34 -0.04 6.63
CA LEU A 107 5.93 1.16 6.02
C LEU A 107 5.96 2.32 7.01
N THR A 108 4.87 2.51 7.77
CA THR A 108 4.77 3.53 8.81
C THR A 108 5.76 3.27 9.94
N SER A 109 5.90 2.01 10.35
CA SER A 109 6.89 1.59 11.34
C SER A 109 8.32 1.86 10.88
N ASP A 110 8.66 1.49 9.64
CA ASP A 110 9.99 1.70 9.06
C ASP A 110 10.33 3.18 8.88
N TYR A 111 9.34 4.02 8.55
CA TYR A 111 9.50 5.47 8.55
C TYR A 111 10.01 5.97 9.90
N TRP A 112 9.39 5.53 11.00
CA TRP A 112 9.82 5.90 12.35
C TRP A 112 11.21 5.36 12.68
N LEU A 113 11.52 4.10 12.34
CA LEU A 113 12.86 3.54 12.56
C LEU A 113 13.95 4.35 11.85
N LYS A 114 13.70 4.80 10.62
CA LYS A 114 14.62 5.66 9.87
C LYS A 114 14.81 7.03 10.48
N ILE A 115 13.78 7.59 11.12
CA ILE A 115 13.96 8.80 11.94
C ILE A 115 14.90 8.49 13.10
N GLY A 116 14.73 7.33 13.74
CA GLY A 116 15.61 6.85 14.81
C GLY A 116 17.07 6.80 14.40
N GLU A 117 17.38 6.35 13.18
CA GLU A 117 18.73 6.32 12.62
C GLU A 117 19.35 7.71 12.44
N LYS A 118 18.52 8.73 12.20
CA LYS A 118 18.95 10.14 12.02
C LYS A 118 19.14 10.88 13.35
N VAL A 119 18.69 10.31 14.47
CA VAL A 119 18.72 10.94 15.79
C VAL A 119 19.89 10.41 16.63
N LYS A 120 20.54 11.30 17.41
CA LYS A 120 21.67 10.94 18.29
C LYS A 120 21.30 10.79 19.78
N ASP A 121 20.11 11.22 20.19
CA ASP A 121 19.66 11.17 21.58
C ASP A 121 19.06 9.79 21.91
N VAL A 122 19.68 9.06 22.84
CA VAL A 122 19.27 7.71 23.25
C VAL A 122 17.85 7.67 23.83
N LYS A 123 17.42 8.67 24.60
CA LYS A 123 16.06 8.69 25.16
C LYS A 123 15.03 8.86 24.05
N LEU A 124 15.36 9.67 23.07
CA LEU A 124 14.52 9.92 21.92
C LEU A 124 14.46 8.73 20.96
N ILE A 125 15.58 8.04 20.74
CA ILE A 125 15.61 6.78 19.99
C ILE A 125 14.67 5.75 20.63
N LYS A 126 14.70 5.58 21.95
CA LYS A 126 13.80 4.65 22.66
C LYS A 126 12.33 4.99 22.47
N LEU A 127 11.99 6.28 22.49
CA LEU A 127 10.64 6.71 22.19
C LEU A 127 10.25 6.41 20.74
N ILE A 128 11.09 6.75 19.77
CA ILE A 128 10.83 6.51 18.36
C ILE A 128 10.60 5.02 18.09
N ILE A 129 11.37 4.14 18.74
CA ILE A 129 11.15 2.68 18.69
C ILE A 129 9.77 2.32 19.27
N GLY A 130 9.36 2.93 20.38
CA GLY A 130 8.02 2.76 20.93
C GLY A 130 6.92 3.16 19.94
N ILE A 131 7.04 4.34 19.33
CA ILE A 131 6.12 4.84 18.31
C ILE A 131 6.09 3.89 17.10
N SER A 132 7.27 3.41 16.65
CA SER A 132 7.40 2.46 15.54
C SER A 132 6.68 1.13 15.83
N ASN A 133 6.77 0.60 17.05
CA ASN A 133 6.13 -0.68 17.40
C ASN A 133 4.60 -0.61 17.43
N GLU A 134 4.04 0.57 17.69
CA GLU A 134 2.61 0.84 17.74
C GLU A 134 2.09 1.53 16.47
N ALA A 135 2.97 1.73 15.48
CA ALA A 135 2.66 2.47 14.27
C ALA A 135 1.56 1.80 13.47
N ARG A 136 0.54 2.58 13.13
CA ARG A 136 -0.53 2.23 12.19
C ARG A 136 -0.54 3.23 11.05
N PHE A 137 -0.90 2.76 9.86
CA PHE A 137 -1.09 3.63 8.70
C PHE A 137 -2.14 4.70 8.96
N GLU A 138 -3.27 4.28 9.52
CA GLU A 138 -4.27 5.15 10.12
C GLU A 138 -3.72 5.68 11.45
N ASN A 139 -3.01 6.80 11.38
CA ASN A 139 -2.50 7.46 12.57
C ASN A 139 -3.36 8.67 12.92
N ASP A 140 -4.33 8.45 13.82
CA ASP A 140 -5.12 9.51 14.44
C ASP A 140 -4.47 10.07 15.72
N GLY A 141 -3.32 9.50 16.13
CA GLY A 141 -2.61 9.89 17.34
C GLY A 141 -1.81 11.18 17.18
N GLU A 142 -1.86 12.06 18.18
CA GLU A 142 -0.97 13.22 18.24
C GLU A 142 0.48 12.79 18.45
N VAL A 143 1.36 13.10 17.50
CA VAL A 143 2.80 12.95 17.66
C VAL A 143 3.28 13.91 18.77
N PRO A 144 3.99 13.43 19.81
CA PRO A 144 4.42 14.30 20.90
C PRO A 144 5.23 15.50 20.41
N GLY A 145 4.94 16.70 20.92
CA GLY A 145 5.53 17.95 20.38
C GLY A 145 7.06 18.03 20.40
N TYR A 146 7.75 17.27 21.25
CA TYR A 146 9.22 17.19 21.24
C TYR A 146 9.77 16.28 20.12
N VAL A 147 8.98 15.31 19.64
CA VAL A 147 9.28 14.53 18.43
C VAL A 147 9.17 15.43 17.21
N LEU A 148 8.10 16.25 17.12
CA LEU A 148 7.94 17.24 16.04
C LEU A 148 9.14 18.21 15.95
N LYS A 149 9.59 18.76 17.10
CA LYS A 149 10.80 19.58 17.16
C LYS A 149 12.05 18.86 16.67
N THR A 150 12.11 17.55 16.85
CA THR A 150 13.24 16.73 16.38
C THR A 150 13.18 16.53 14.87
N LEU A 151 11.99 16.26 14.31
CA LEU A 151 11.79 16.18 12.87
C LEU A 151 12.25 17.49 12.22
N GLU A 152 11.77 18.62 12.74
CA GLU A 152 12.16 19.97 12.27
C GLU A 152 13.67 20.19 12.36
N LYS A 153 14.29 19.90 13.51
CA LYS A 153 15.75 20.05 13.71
C LYS A 153 16.56 19.23 12.71
N ASN A 154 16.09 18.03 12.36
CA ASN A 154 16.77 17.15 11.42
C ASN A 154 16.29 17.32 9.96
N ARG A 155 15.44 18.33 9.69
CA ARG A 155 14.84 18.58 8.37
C ARG A 155 14.10 17.37 7.80
N ILE A 156 13.52 16.56 8.68
CA ILE A 156 12.70 15.42 8.30
C ILE A 156 11.27 15.92 8.19
N ARG A 157 10.59 15.64 7.07
CA ARG A 157 9.17 15.96 6.93
C ARG A 157 8.34 14.95 7.69
N GLU A 158 7.25 15.41 8.27
CA GLU A 158 6.29 14.55 8.95
C GLU A 158 5.57 13.64 7.94
N ASN A 159 5.20 12.45 8.40
CA ASN A 159 4.32 11.58 7.65
C ASN A 159 2.86 12.02 7.84
N ASP A 160 2.37 12.82 6.91
CA ASP A 160 1.00 13.34 6.87
C ASP A 160 0.15 12.71 5.76
N PHE A 161 0.63 11.62 5.13
CA PHE A 161 -0.03 10.97 3.98
C PHE A 161 -1.49 10.66 4.26
N PHE A 162 -1.75 9.95 5.36
CA PHE A 162 -3.11 9.54 5.71
C PHE A 162 -4.02 10.75 5.91
N LYS A 163 -3.53 11.83 6.53
CA LYS A 163 -4.34 13.01 6.85
C LYS A 163 -4.63 13.87 5.63
N ASN A 164 -3.62 14.09 4.78
CA ASN A 164 -3.66 15.13 3.75
C ASN A 164 -3.83 14.58 2.32
N TYR A 165 -3.51 13.31 2.08
CA TYR A 165 -3.48 12.73 0.73
C TYR A 165 -4.44 11.53 0.58
N MET A 166 -4.77 10.83 1.66
CA MET A 166 -5.69 9.68 1.60
C MET A 166 -7.14 10.12 1.46
N ASN A 167 -7.83 9.61 0.44
CA ASN A 167 -9.29 9.74 0.32
C ASN A 167 -9.98 8.91 1.41
N LYS A 168 -10.69 9.57 2.33
CA LYS A 168 -11.30 8.92 3.49
C LYS A 168 -12.47 8.00 3.14
N GLU A 169 -13.19 8.31 2.07
CA GLU A 169 -14.28 7.46 1.59
C GLU A 169 -13.74 6.15 1.03
N LEU A 170 -12.66 6.21 0.24
CA LEU A 170 -11.94 5.03 -0.23
C LEU A 170 -11.42 4.18 0.93
N TRP A 171 -10.82 4.81 1.95
CA TRP A 171 -10.35 4.11 3.13
C TRP A 171 -11.49 3.40 3.88
N ASN A 172 -12.63 4.06 4.03
CA ASN A 172 -13.79 3.48 4.69
C ASN A 172 -14.31 2.23 3.96
N GLU A 173 -14.35 2.23 2.62
CA GLU A 173 -14.73 1.04 1.84
C GLU A 173 -13.77 -0.14 2.10
N ILE A 174 -12.46 0.14 2.13
CA ILE A 174 -11.43 -0.85 2.47
C ILE A 174 -11.66 -1.41 3.89
N LYS A 175 -11.92 -0.55 4.88
CA LYS A 175 -12.18 -0.96 6.26
C LYS A 175 -13.46 -1.78 6.40
N LEU A 176 -14.52 -1.43 5.69
CA LEU A 176 -15.78 -2.19 5.67
C LEU A 176 -15.55 -3.61 5.12
N LEU A 177 -14.73 -3.74 4.09
CA LEU A 177 -14.35 -5.05 3.54
C LEU A 177 -13.44 -5.83 4.49
N GLU A 178 -12.46 -5.16 5.09
CA GLU A 178 -11.60 -5.74 6.12
C GLU A 178 -12.42 -6.33 7.26
N GLU A 179 -13.38 -5.60 7.81
CA GLU A 179 -14.28 -6.11 8.84
C GLU A 179 -15.06 -7.34 8.35
N LYS A 180 -15.68 -7.27 7.16
CA LYS A 180 -16.45 -8.38 6.60
C LYS A 180 -15.62 -9.66 6.44
N ILE A 181 -14.34 -9.55 6.07
CA ILE A 181 -13.49 -10.69 5.68
C ILE A 181 -12.57 -11.16 6.81
N LEU A 182 -12.20 -10.27 7.73
CA LEU A 182 -11.32 -10.57 8.86
C LEU A 182 -12.08 -10.83 10.17
N ASN A 183 -13.42 -10.85 10.13
CA ASN A 183 -14.27 -11.12 11.29
C ASN A 183 -14.06 -12.50 11.96
N LYS A 184 -13.28 -13.42 11.36
CA LYS A 184 -12.88 -14.69 11.95
C LYS A 184 -11.38 -14.97 11.76
N PRO A 185 -10.76 -15.72 12.70
CA PRO A 185 -9.34 -16.07 12.62
C PRO A 185 -9.01 -16.88 11.36
N ASP A 186 -7.75 -16.78 10.95
CA ASP A 186 -7.19 -17.36 9.73
C ASP A 186 -7.57 -18.84 9.53
N GLY A 187 -7.98 -19.18 8.29
CA GLY A 187 -8.07 -20.58 7.84
C GLY A 187 -9.46 -21.21 7.79
N ASP A 188 -10.54 -20.49 8.12
CA ASP A 188 -11.91 -20.99 7.95
C ASP A 188 -12.38 -20.83 6.48
N PHE A 189 -11.85 -21.69 5.61
CA PHE A 189 -12.20 -21.76 4.18
C PHE A 189 -13.72 -21.93 3.97
N GLU A 190 -14.40 -22.62 4.88
CA GLU A 190 -15.84 -22.85 4.81
C GLU A 190 -16.63 -21.58 5.16
N TYR A 191 -16.17 -20.79 6.14
CA TYR A 191 -16.74 -19.46 6.39
C TYR A 191 -16.64 -18.54 5.17
N PHE A 192 -15.52 -18.57 4.45
CA PHE A 192 -15.34 -17.71 3.28
C PHE A 192 -16.18 -18.16 2.08
N LYS A 193 -16.28 -19.47 1.81
CA LYS A 193 -17.24 -20.01 0.84
C LYS A 193 -18.68 -19.62 1.20
N GLU A 194 -19.01 -19.69 2.48
CA GLU A 194 -20.32 -19.27 2.99
C GLU A 194 -20.55 -17.77 2.76
N LEU A 195 -19.53 -16.92 2.93
CA LEU A 195 -19.63 -15.48 2.61
C LEU A 195 -19.87 -15.23 1.13
N LEU A 196 -19.07 -15.86 0.24
CA LEU A 196 -19.21 -15.74 -1.21
C LEU A 196 -20.56 -16.23 -1.72
N SER A 197 -21.03 -17.38 -1.21
CA SER A 197 -22.34 -17.93 -1.59
C SER A 197 -23.53 -17.08 -1.13
N LYS A 198 -23.32 -16.17 -0.18
CA LYS A 198 -24.35 -15.26 0.34
C LYS A 198 -24.26 -13.85 -0.25
N SER A 199 -23.17 -13.48 -0.92
CA SER A 199 -22.94 -12.13 -1.41
C SER A 199 -22.52 -12.13 -2.87
N GLU A 200 -23.51 -11.88 -3.73
CA GLU A 200 -23.39 -11.89 -5.19
C GLU A 200 -22.37 -10.86 -5.73
N HIS A 201 -22.03 -9.84 -4.93
CA HIS A 201 -21.09 -8.76 -5.31
C HIS A 201 -19.74 -8.80 -4.59
N LEU A 202 -19.55 -9.70 -3.62
CA LEU A 202 -18.32 -9.73 -2.80
C LEU A 202 -17.06 -9.98 -3.63
N ALA A 203 -17.17 -10.76 -4.70
CA ALA A 203 -16.07 -11.05 -5.61
C ALA A 203 -15.58 -9.78 -6.32
N ASP A 204 -16.49 -9.00 -6.89
CA ASP A 204 -16.17 -7.75 -7.59
C ASP A 204 -15.65 -6.70 -6.59
N ASP A 205 -16.29 -6.60 -5.41
CA ASP A 205 -15.85 -5.73 -4.32
C ASP A 205 -14.42 -6.05 -3.89
N MET A 206 -14.06 -7.35 -3.81
CA MET A 206 -12.71 -7.80 -3.47
C MET A 206 -11.66 -7.35 -4.47
N VAL A 207 -11.94 -7.49 -5.76
CA VAL A 207 -11.01 -7.08 -6.83
C VAL A 207 -10.79 -5.57 -6.81
N ILE A 208 -11.87 -4.80 -6.70
CA ILE A 208 -11.80 -3.32 -6.65
C ILE A 208 -11.04 -2.85 -5.40
N ASN A 209 -11.31 -3.43 -4.24
CA ASN A 209 -10.61 -3.08 -3.02
C ASN A 209 -9.14 -3.52 -3.04
N LEU A 210 -8.81 -4.60 -3.76
CA LEU A 210 -7.42 -5.01 -3.96
C LEU A 210 -6.65 -4.01 -4.84
N TRP A 211 -7.27 -3.48 -5.90
CA TRP A 211 -6.71 -2.35 -6.64
C TRP A 211 -6.50 -1.13 -5.76
N ALA A 212 -7.52 -0.78 -4.97
CA ALA A 212 -7.47 0.37 -4.09
C ALA A 212 -6.32 0.27 -3.08
N ILE A 213 -6.22 -0.85 -2.34
CA ILE A 213 -5.16 -1.02 -1.34
C ILE A 213 -3.77 -1.11 -1.97
N LEU A 214 -3.64 -1.69 -3.17
CA LEU A 214 -2.39 -1.69 -3.92
C LEU A 214 -1.99 -0.27 -4.33
N ALA A 215 -2.92 0.52 -4.85
CA ALA A 215 -2.68 1.90 -5.23
C ALA A 215 -2.23 2.76 -4.05
N ILE A 216 -2.84 2.57 -2.87
CA ILE A 216 -2.43 3.21 -1.61
C ILE A 216 -1.00 2.81 -1.25
N ASN A 217 -0.66 1.52 -1.30
CA ASN A 217 0.69 1.04 -1.00
C ASN A 217 1.75 1.66 -1.92
N ILE A 218 1.50 1.70 -3.23
CA ILE A 218 2.42 2.31 -4.21
C ILE A 218 2.59 3.79 -3.91
N SER A 219 1.49 4.52 -3.74
CA SER A 219 1.52 5.97 -3.52
C SER A 219 2.18 6.32 -2.18
N TYR A 220 1.94 5.52 -1.15
CA TYR A 220 2.50 5.73 0.18
C TYR A 220 4.00 5.40 0.24
N LEU A 221 4.44 4.32 -0.42
CA LEU A 221 5.87 4.01 -0.58
C LEU A 221 6.62 5.18 -1.22
N GLU A 222 6.08 5.73 -2.32
CA GLU A 222 6.69 6.87 -3.02
C GLU A 222 6.75 8.10 -2.12
N PHE A 223 5.64 8.42 -1.42
CA PHE A 223 5.61 9.51 -0.46
C PHE A 223 6.67 9.35 0.65
N LEU A 224 6.76 8.17 1.28
CA LEU A 224 7.73 7.92 2.33
C LEU A 224 9.17 7.99 1.83
N ASN A 225 9.41 7.47 0.61
CA ASN A 225 10.70 7.54 -0.04
C ASN A 225 11.10 9.00 -0.33
N ASP A 226 10.16 9.86 -0.72
CA ASP A 226 10.43 11.27 -0.96
C ASP A 226 10.77 12.05 0.33
N ILE A 227 10.15 11.69 1.46
CA ILE A 227 10.37 12.42 2.72
C ILE A 227 11.53 11.91 3.57
N VAL A 228 11.94 10.64 3.38
CA VAL A 228 13.04 10.03 4.16
C VAL A 228 14.24 9.63 3.31
N GLY A 229 14.04 9.40 2.00
CA GLY A 229 15.06 8.94 1.06
C GLY A 229 16.30 9.83 1.08
N GLU A 230 17.46 9.18 1.03
CA GLU A 230 18.75 9.86 0.89
C GLU A 230 18.80 10.50 -0.51
N ILE A 231 18.85 11.84 -0.59
CA ILE A 231 19.41 12.54 -1.76
C ILE A 231 20.93 12.60 -1.57
#